data_AF-A0A562J9B2-F1
#
_entry.id   AF-A0A562J9B2-F1
#
_cell.length_a   1.000
_cell.length_b   1.000
_cell.length_c   1.000
_cell.angle_alpha   90.00
_cell.angle_beta   90.00
_cell.angle_gamma   90.00
#
_symmetry.space_group_name_H-M   'P 1'
#
loop_
_entity.id
_entity.type
_entity.pdbx_description
1 polymer ?
#
loop_
_entity_poly.entity_id
_entity_poly.type
_entity_poly.pdbx_seq_one_letter_code
_entity_poly.pdbx_strand_id
1 'polypeptide(L)'
;MNIGKLIKYSLYLLIMLLAVFLVLTLYMYFFSSSPSAEFAYIVAIPVCIFIVSLLFSRSTREKGLFCGIEIWIVYFAFVLLLKVMFKMTQEISIVQNLIYLPVAILGGVLGVNMKHRAVQK
;
A
#
# COMPACT_ATOMS: atom_id res chain seq x y z
N MET A 1 -8.12 -1.05 -17.54
CA MET A 1 -8.35 -1.04 -16.09
C MET A 1 -9.70 -1.66 -15.75
N ASN A 2 -9.76 -2.71 -14.94
CA ASN A 2 -11.01 -3.25 -14.42
C ASN A 2 -11.39 -2.55 -13.10
N ILE A 3 -12.14 -1.45 -13.21
CA ILE A 3 -12.44 -0.50 -12.12
C ILE A 3 -13.03 -1.20 -10.89
N GLY A 4 -13.91 -2.18 -11.07
CA GLY A 4 -14.51 -2.92 -9.96
C GLY A 4 -13.47 -3.69 -9.13
N LYS A 5 -12.46 -4.25 -9.78
CA LYS A 5 -11.33 -4.89 -9.07
C LYS A 5 -10.47 -3.84 -8.38
N LEU A 6 -10.16 -2.74 -9.06
CA LEU A 6 -9.36 -1.68 -8.46
C LEU A 6 -10.00 -1.17 -7.16
N ILE A 7 -11.31 -0.84 -7.18
CA ILE A 7 -12.04 -0.40 -5.99
C ILE A 7 -11.95 -1.44 -4.87
N LYS A 8 -12.14 -2.74 -5.17
CA LYS A 8 -12.03 -3.82 -4.17
C LYS A 8 -10.65 -3.84 -3.50
N TYR A 9 -9.58 -3.75 -4.29
CA TYR A 9 -8.21 -3.79 -3.76
C TYR A 9 -7.76 -2.48 -3.11
N SER A 10 -8.29 -1.33 -3.56
CA SER A 10 -8.16 -0.05 -2.85
C SER A 10 -8.78 -0.12 -1.46
N LEU A 11 -9.94 -0.77 -1.33
CA LEU A 11 -10.62 -0.96 -0.05
C LEU A 11 -9.83 -1.91 0.87
N TYR A 12 -9.23 -2.97 0.32
CA TYR A 12 -8.29 -3.80 1.08
C TYR A 12 -7.06 -3.02 1.56
N LEU A 13 -6.47 -2.17 0.71
CA LEU A 13 -5.35 -1.32 1.09
C LEU A 13 -5.72 -0.40 2.25
N LEU A 14 -6.89 0.24 2.17
CA LEU A 14 -7.38 1.12 3.21
C LEU A 14 -7.58 0.37 4.55
N ILE A 15 -8.24 -0.79 4.52
CA ILE A 15 -8.44 -1.61 5.72
C ILE A 15 -7.11 -2.05 6.32
N MET A 16 -6.15 -2.49 5.50
CA MET A 16 -4.84 -2.90 5.99
C MET A 16 -4.07 -1.74 6.63
N LEU A 17 -4.07 -0.56 6.00
CA LEU A 17 -3.43 0.62 6.56
C LEU A 17 -4.08 1.06 7.88
N LEU A 18 -5.42 1.05 7.95
CA LEU A 18 -6.14 1.35 9.19
C LEU A 18 -5.85 0.34 10.29
N ALA A 19 -5.82 -0.96 9.97
CA ALA A 19 -5.50 -2.01 10.94
C ALA A 19 -4.07 -1.87 11.47
N VAL A 20 -3.09 -1.63 10.58
CA VAL A 20 -1.70 -1.36 10.94
C VAL A 20 -1.61 -0.14 11.85
N PHE A 21 -2.27 0.97 11.46
CA PHE A 21 -2.30 2.20 12.24
C PHE A 21 -2.92 1.98 13.63
N LEU A 22 -4.01 1.22 13.73
CA LEU A 22 -4.69 0.91 14.98
C LEU A 22 -3.83 0.06 15.91
N VAL A 23 -3.23 -1.03 15.40
CA VAL A 23 -2.35 -1.90 16.19
C VAL A 23 -1.14 -1.11 16.71
N LEU A 24 -0.53 -0.28 15.87
CA LEU A 24 0.62 0.55 16.24
C LEU A 24 0.26 1.64 17.25
N THR A 25 -0.90 2.29 17.09
CA THR A 25 -1.38 3.30 18.04
C THR A 25 -1.60 2.69 19.42
N LEU A 26 -2.26 1.52 19.48
CA LEU A 26 -2.42 0.78 20.73
C LEU A 26 -1.06 0.39 21.32
N TYR A 27 -0.13 -0.07 20.49
CA TYR A 27 1.21 -0.44 20.96
C TYR A 27 1.96 0.76 21.58
N MET A 28 2.01 1.91 20.90
CA MET A 28 2.66 3.10 21.44
C MET A 28 1.98 3.59 22.73
N TYR A 29 0.65 3.51 22.80
CA TYR A 29 -0.12 3.90 23.98
C TYR A 29 0.21 3.03 25.21
N PHE A 30 0.35 1.71 25.03
CA PHE A 30 0.59 0.78 26.14
C PHE A 30 2.07 0.55 26.48
N PHE A 31 2.99 0.62 25.50
CA PHE A 31 4.38 0.18 25.67
C PHE A 31 5.42 1.32 25.57
N SER A 32 4.97 2.58 25.50
CA SER A 32 5.82 3.79 25.39
C SER A 32 6.63 3.86 24.08
N SER A 33 7.06 5.08 23.70
CA SER A 33 7.82 5.35 22.46
C SER A 33 9.17 4.63 22.46
N SER A 34 9.17 3.41 21.95
CA SER A 34 10.38 2.67 21.63
C SER A 34 10.77 2.93 20.18
N PRO A 35 12.05 3.19 19.87
CA PRO A 35 12.50 3.42 18.48
C PRO A 35 12.22 2.22 17.55
N SER A 36 12.06 1.01 18.11
CA SER A 36 11.58 -0.17 17.40
C SER A 36 10.15 -0.05 16.84
N ALA A 37 9.26 0.67 17.53
CA ALA A 37 7.89 0.87 17.10
C ALA A 37 7.79 1.85 15.90
N GLU A 38 8.62 2.90 15.91
CA GLU A 38 8.73 3.84 14.79
C GLU A 38 9.31 3.16 13.55
N PHE A 39 10.32 2.30 13.72
CA PHE A 39 10.86 1.53 12.60
C PHE A 39 9.82 0.57 12.01
N ALA A 40 9.04 -0.11 12.87
CA ALA A 40 7.94 -0.97 12.41
C ALA A 40 6.89 -0.18 11.60
N TYR A 41 6.63 1.07 11.97
CA TYR A 41 5.71 1.96 11.22
C TYR A 41 6.22 2.24 9.79
N ILE A 42 7.50 2.57 9.64
CA ILE A 42 8.11 2.89 8.35
C ILE A 42 8.10 1.66 7.41
N VAL A 43 8.25 0.45 7.96
CA VAL A 43 8.29 -0.78 7.16
C VAL A 43 6.90 -1.33 6.85
N ALA A 44 5.91 -1.15 7.73
CA ALA A 44 4.59 -1.74 7.54
C ALA A 44 3.86 -1.18 6.30
N ILE A 45 3.97 0.14 6.05
CA ILE A 45 3.32 0.81 4.91
C ILE A 45 3.77 0.22 3.55
N PRO A 46 5.07 0.14 3.22
CA PRO A 46 5.52 -0.45 1.95
C PRO A 46 5.14 -1.93 1.84
N VAL A 47 5.11 -2.68 2.95
CA VAL A 47 4.64 -4.09 2.94
C VAL A 47 3.16 -4.19 2.58
N CYS A 48 2.30 -3.34 3.13
CA CYS A 48 0.88 -3.29 2.76
C CYS A 48 0.69 -2.97 1.27
N ILE A 49 1.42 -1.97 0.77
CA ILE A 49 1.39 -1.58 -0.65
C ILE A 49 1.84 -2.74 -1.53
N PHE A 50 2.93 -3.44 -1.16
CA PHE A 50 3.45 -4.59 -1.89
C PHE A 50 2.42 -5.73 -1.97
N ILE A 51 1.84 -6.13 -0.84
CA ILE A 51 0.88 -7.24 -0.76
C ILE A 51 -0.36 -6.93 -1.60
N VAL A 52 -0.92 -5.72 -1.47
CA VAL A 52 -2.11 -5.34 -2.24
C VAL A 52 -1.80 -5.28 -3.73
N SER A 53 -0.66 -4.72 -4.11
CA SER A 53 -0.21 -4.68 -5.51
C SER A 53 -0.05 -6.09 -6.11
N LEU A 54 0.49 -7.03 -5.33
CA LEU A 54 0.59 -8.43 -5.72
C LEU A 54 -0.78 -9.08 -5.88
N LEU A 55 -1.70 -8.89 -4.94
CA LEU A 55 -3.04 -9.47 -5.02
C LEU A 55 -3.87 -8.87 -6.17
N PHE A 56 -3.76 -7.56 -6.39
CA PHE A 56 -4.46 -6.86 -7.45
C PHE A 56 -4.01 -7.33 -8.83
N SER A 57 -2.69 -7.38 -9.05
CA SER A 57 -2.09 -7.84 -10.31
C SER A 57 -2.40 -9.31 -10.62
N ARG A 58 -2.55 -10.19 -9.61
CA ARG A 58 -3.04 -11.57 -9.82
C ARG A 58 -4.49 -11.59 -10.29
N SER A 59 -5.30 -10.65 -9.84
CA SER A 59 -6.73 -10.59 -10.16
C SER A 59 -6.99 -10.02 -11.56
N THR A 60 -6.17 -9.09 -12.04
CA THR A 60 -6.32 -8.44 -13.35
C THR A 60 -5.56 -9.20 -14.45
N ARG A 61 -5.82 -8.86 -15.72
CA ARG A 61 -5.07 -9.36 -16.90
C ARG A 61 -4.06 -8.34 -17.42
N GLU A 62 -3.84 -7.25 -16.67
CA GLU A 62 -3.04 -6.12 -17.12
C GLU A 62 -1.57 -6.32 -16.80
N LYS A 63 -0.69 -5.51 -17.41
CA LYS A 63 0.75 -5.61 -17.16
C LYS A 63 1.02 -5.23 -15.71
N GLY A 64 1.86 -6.01 -15.03
CA GLY A 64 2.15 -5.83 -13.61
C GLY A 64 2.69 -4.44 -13.25
N LEU A 65 3.42 -3.81 -14.17
CA LEU A 65 3.89 -2.42 -14.03
C LEU A 65 2.72 -1.44 -13.82
N PHE A 66 1.70 -1.50 -14.67
CA PHE A 66 0.53 -0.61 -14.58
C PHE A 66 -0.26 -0.88 -13.30
N CYS A 67 -0.44 -2.14 -12.91
CA CYS A 67 -1.12 -2.47 -11.66
C CYS A 67 -0.39 -1.93 -10.42
N GLY A 68 0.94 -1.96 -10.40
CA GLY A 68 1.72 -1.37 -9.31
C GLY A 68 1.60 0.15 -9.24
N ILE A 69 1.63 0.82 -10.40
CA ILE A 69 1.42 2.27 -10.48
C ILE A 69 0.01 2.65 -10.01
N GLU A 70 -1.02 1.91 -10.42
CA GLU A 70 -2.41 2.15 -10.00
C GLU A 70 -2.57 2.09 -8.47
N ILE A 71 -2.01 1.06 -7.84
CA ILE A 71 -2.06 0.93 -6.36
C ILE A 71 -1.27 2.04 -5.67
N TRP A 72 -0.13 2.45 -6.23
CA TRP A 72 0.62 3.59 -5.69
C TRP A 72 -0.17 4.91 -5.79
N ILE A 73 -0.85 5.16 -6.91
CA ILE A 73 -1.70 6.34 -7.07
C ILE A 73 -2.84 6.34 -6.04
N VAL A 74 -3.48 5.19 -5.83
CA VAL A 74 -4.53 5.02 -4.82
C VAL A 74 -3.99 5.31 -3.42
N TYR A 75 -2.83 4.75 -3.06
CA TYR A 75 -2.16 5.04 -1.80
C TYR A 75 -1.93 6.54 -1.64
N PHE A 76 -1.34 7.19 -2.64
CA PHE A 76 -1.04 8.61 -2.60
C PHE A 76 -2.29 9.47 -2.45
N ALA A 77 -3.38 9.12 -3.15
CA ALA A 77 -4.67 9.77 -3.00
C ALA A 77 -5.22 9.66 -1.57
N PHE A 78 -5.08 8.51 -0.90
CA PHE A 78 -5.47 8.37 0.49
C PHE A 78 -4.65 9.25 1.43
N VAL A 79 -3.33 9.34 1.23
CA VAL A 79 -2.46 10.22 2.04
C VAL A 79 -2.90 11.69 1.90
N LEU A 80 -3.19 12.13 0.68
CA LEU A 80 -3.69 13.48 0.42
C LEU A 80 -5.05 13.72 1.09
N LEU A 81 -5.96 12.75 1.00
CA LEU A 81 -7.29 12.84 1.60
C LEU A 81 -7.22 12.94 3.13
N LEU A 82 -6.37 12.14 3.76
CA LEU A 82 -6.12 12.22 5.20
C LEU A 82 -5.56 13.59 5.60
N LYS A 83 -4.64 14.16 4.83
CA LYS A 83 -4.12 15.51 5.10
C LYS A 83 -5.23 16.55 5.13
N VAL A 84 -6.13 16.50 4.14
CA VAL A 84 -7.26 17.43 4.03
C VAL A 84 -8.23 17.25 5.20
N MET A 85 -8.57 16.01 5.55
CA MET A 85 -9.52 15.72 6.62
C MET A 85 -9.00 16.11 8.01
N PHE A 86 -7.73 15.83 8.31
CA PHE A 86 -7.13 16.09 9.62
C PHE A 86 -6.48 17.48 9.75
N LYS A 87 -6.57 18.32 8.71
CA LYS A 87 -5.92 19.65 8.64
C LYS A 87 -4.46 19.59 9.09
N MET A 88 -3.74 18.53 8.69
CA MET A 88 -2.34 18.37 9.07
C MET A 88 -1.51 19.52 8.47
N THR A 89 -0.90 20.31 9.35
CA THR A 89 0.02 21.40 9.01
C THR A 89 1.39 20.91 8.56
N GLN A 90 1.71 19.63 8.76
CA GLN A 90 2.96 19.04 8.32
C GLN A 90 3.05 18.94 6.79
N GLU A 91 4.23 19.23 6.26
CA GLU A 91 4.54 19.09 4.85
C GLU A 91 4.56 17.61 4.47
N ILE A 92 3.76 17.23 3.47
CA ILE A 92 3.88 15.90 2.88
C ILE A 92 5.15 15.91 2.04
N SER A 93 6.16 15.18 2.46
CA SER A 93 7.32 14.92 1.60
C SER A 93 6.90 14.00 0.46
N ILE A 94 6.70 14.59 -0.73
CA ILE A 94 6.39 13.85 -1.96
C ILE A 94 7.51 12.83 -2.24
N VAL A 95 8.76 13.20 -1.99
CA VAL A 95 9.94 12.34 -2.19
C VAL A 95 9.86 11.08 -1.33
N GLN A 96 9.48 11.19 -0.06
CA GLN A 96 9.31 10.02 0.82
C GLN A 96 8.23 9.06 0.32
N ASN A 97 7.11 9.59 -0.18
CA ASN A 97 6.02 8.75 -0.70
C ASN A 97 6.36 8.13 -2.07
N LEU A 98 7.23 8.78 -2.85
CA LEU A 98 7.72 8.26 -4.12
C LEU A 98 8.63 7.04 -3.94
N ILE A 99 9.33 6.92 -2.81
CA ILE A 99 10.15 5.74 -2.48
C ILE A 99 9.31 4.46 -2.40
N TYR A 100 8.00 4.57 -2.17
CA TYR A 100 7.10 3.40 -2.15
C TYR A 100 6.63 2.97 -3.55
N LEU A 101 6.89 3.75 -4.60
CA LEU A 101 6.51 3.42 -5.97
C LEU A 101 7.26 2.17 -6.50
N PRO A 102 8.59 2.04 -6.36
CA PRO A 102 9.29 0.80 -6.73
C PRO A 102 8.72 -0.44 -6.03
N VAL A 103 8.37 -0.32 -4.75
CA VAL A 103 7.79 -1.42 -3.97
C VAL A 103 6.43 -1.84 -4.54
N ALA A 104 5.57 -0.87 -4.87
CA ALA A 104 4.30 -1.13 -5.52
C ALA A 104 4.49 -1.82 -6.89
N ILE A 105 5.42 -1.33 -7.71
CA ILE A 105 5.74 -1.91 -9.01
C ILE A 105 6.23 -3.36 -8.88
N LEU A 106 7.14 -3.63 -7.94
CA LEU A 106 7.65 -4.98 -7.70
C LEU A 106 6.54 -5.95 -7.33
N GLY A 107 5.62 -5.53 -6.45
CA GLY A 107 4.43 -6.34 -6.11
C GLY A 107 3.59 -6.67 -7.33
N GLY A 108 3.38 -5.68 -8.21
CA GLY A 108 2.58 -5.83 -9.42
C GLY A 108 3.20 -6.77 -10.45
N VAL A 109 4.51 -6.61 -10.71
CA VAL A 109 5.24 -7.49 -11.65
C VAL A 109 5.29 -8.93 -11.14
N LEU A 110 5.59 -9.14 -9.86
CA LEU A 110 5.63 -10.47 -9.26
C LEU A 110 4.26 -11.15 -9.27
N GLY A 111 3.19 -10.42 -8.97
CA GLY A 111 1.85 -10.99 -8.98
C GLY A 111 1.41 -11.47 -10.37
N VAL A 112 1.71 -10.74 -11.44
CA VAL A 112 1.45 -11.21 -12.81
C VAL A 112 2.26 -12.46 -13.14
N ASN A 113 3.56 -12.48 -12.81
CA ASN A 113 4.42 -13.65 -13.06
C ASN A 113 3.94 -14.91 -12.32
N MET A 114 3.50 -14.78 -11.07
CA MET A 114 2.95 -15.90 -10.29
C MET A 114 1.67 -16.45 -10.90
N LYS A 115 0.81 -15.59 -11.45
CA LYS A 115 -0.40 -16.00 -12.16
C LYS A 115 -0.09 -16.81 -13.42
N HIS A 116 0.86 -16.35 -14.24
CA HIS A 116 1.25 -17.07 -15.46
C HIS A 116 1.78 -18.48 -15.16
N ARG A 117 2.59 -18.64 -14.11
CA ARG A 117 3.05 -19.97 -13.67
C ARG A 117 1.93 -20.89 -13.17
N ALA A 118 0.87 -20.34 -12.58
CA ALA A 118 -0.25 -21.12 -12.07
C ALA A 118 -1.23 -21.58 -13.16
N VAL A 119 -1.29 -20.88 -14.31
CA VAL A 119 -2.14 -21.26 -15.45
C VAL A 119 -1.42 -22.21 -16.42
N GLN A 120 -0.08 -22.23 -16.41
CA GLN A 120 0.73 -23.14 -17.23
C GLN A 120 1.03 -24.50 -16.58
N LYS A 121 0.60 -24.71 -15.31
CA LYS A 121 0.63 -26.01 -14.63
C LYS A 121 -0.74 -26.65 -14.71
#